data_AF-A0A957F409-F1
#
_entry.id   AF-A0A957F409-F1
#
_cell.length_a   1.000
_cell.length_b   1.000
_cell.length_c   1.000
_cell.angle_alpha   90.00
_cell.angle_beta   90.00
_cell.angle_gamma   90.00
#
_symmetry.space_group_name_H-M   'P 1'
#
loop_
_entity.id
_entity.type
_entity.pdbx_description
1 polymer ?
#
loop_
_entity_poly.entity_id
_entity_poly.type
_entity_poly.pdbx_seq_one_letter_code
_entity_poly.pdbx_strand_id
1 'polypeptide(L)'
;MTLAGGLGLAPFGVELHEGRAEAARTAVAQLLAARPAGATPPTTAPTTRILHDSYHNLVTSRGGYNLLYLNPPYDHDDEDGGDHGDHGGRLEYQWLVHTRPWLQPGGLLLWVVPQHLLRLRKATRYILSWYDRVQLYRFPDDTYERFKQIVLLGVHRPKAVTPDSEMVEKWAQLAVGKEMLHPLTAPAAGAGPAEPTYTLPPL
;
A
#
# COMPACT_ATOMS: atom_id res chain seq x y z
N MET A 1 17.31 -14.39 10.60
CA MET A 1 18.59 -14.40 9.87
C MET A 1 18.35 -13.70 8.54
N THR A 2 19.21 -12.79 8.12
CA THR A 2 19.11 -12.17 6.80
C THR A 2 19.86 -13.02 5.76
N LEU A 3 19.62 -12.83 4.46
CA LEU A 3 20.28 -13.63 3.41
C LEU A 3 21.79 -13.41 3.43
N ALA A 4 22.28 -12.16 3.48
CA ALA A 4 23.71 -11.89 3.57
C ALA A 4 24.33 -12.48 4.83
N GLY A 5 23.63 -12.40 5.98
CA GLY A 5 24.08 -13.05 7.21
C GLY A 5 24.21 -14.57 7.08
N GLY A 6 23.30 -15.21 6.34
CA GLY A 6 23.40 -16.65 5.97
C GLY A 6 24.58 -16.98 5.08
N LEU A 7 25.01 -16.03 4.26
CA LEU A 7 26.12 -16.19 3.31
C LEU A 7 27.46 -15.65 3.82
N GLY A 8 27.52 -15.14 5.05
CA GLY A 8 28.74 -14.50 5.59
C GLY A 8 29.11 -13.17 4.93
N LEU A 9 28.14 -12.49 4.30
CA LEU A 9 28.30 -11.22 3.60
C LEU A 9 27.79 -10.05 4.44
N ALA A 10 28.27 -8.84 4.13
CA ALA A 10 27.70 -7.61 4.66
C ALA A 10 26.48 -7.21 3.80
N PRO A 11 25.30 -6.96 4.40
CA PRO A 11 24.12 -6.54 3.65
C PRO A 11 24.31 -5.11 3.14
N PHE A 12 24.03 -4.87 1.86
CA PHE A 12 23.77 -3.54 1.32
C PHE A 12 22.26 -3.31 1.27
N GLY A 13 21.75 -2.47 2.16
CA GLY A 13 20.32 -2.15 2.26
C GLY A 13 19.55 -2.97 3.29
N VAL A 14 18.22 -2.91 3.21
CA VAL A 14 17.30 -3.59 4.13
C VAL A 14 16.91 -4.93 3.53
N GLU A 15 17.42 -6.01 4.10
CA GLU A 15 17.07 -7.36 3.63
C GLU A 15 15.70 -7.82 4.13
N LEU A 16 15.07 -8.69 3.34
CA LEU A 16 13.86 -9.38 3.73
C LEU A 16 14.14 -10.20 5.00
N HIS A 17 13.30 -10.02 6.02
CA HIS A 17 13.42 -10.79 7.24
C HIS A 17 12.75 -12.16 7.07
N GLU A 18 13.53 -13.21 6.82
CA GLU A 18 13.02 -14.56 6.49
C GLU A 18 11.96 -15.09 7.46
N GLY A 19 12.17 -14.95 8.77
CA GLY A 19 11.19 -15.40 9.76
C GLY A 19 9.84 -14.67 9.67
N ARG A 20 9.85 -13.40 9.24
CA ARG A 20 8.61 -12.62 9.04
C ARG A 20 7.94 -13.00 7.73
N ALA A 21 8.73 -13.25 6.68
CA ALA A 21 8.24 -13.74 5.41
C ALA A 21 7.57 -15.12 5.57
N GLU A 22 8.17 -16.03 6.34
CA GLU A 22 7.59 -17.34 6.62
C GLU A 22 6.32 -17.26 7.46
N ALA A 23 6.30 -16.41 8.50
CA ALA A 23 5.10 -16.15 9.28
C ALA A 23 3.95 -15.61 8.42
N ALA A 24 4.26 -14.67 7.51
CA ALA A 24 3.28 -14.13 6.56
C ALA A 24 2.76 -15.20 5.59
N ARG A 25 3.65 -16.02 5.01
CA ARG A 25 3.25 -17.16 4.15
C ARG A 25 2.31 -18.12 4.87
N THR A 26 2.64 -18.46 6.12
CA THR A 26 1.82 -19.34 6.95
C THR A 26 0.43 -18.74 7.22
N ALA A 27 0.36 -17.47 7.60
CA ALA A 27 -0.90 -16.78 7.87
C ALA A 27 -1.79 -16.68 6.61
N VAL A 28 -1.20 -16.37 5.46
CA VAL A 28 -1.92 -16.35 4.17
C VAL A 28 -2.44 -17.74 3.81
N ALA A 29 -1.63 -18.80 3.98
CA ALA A 29 -2.07 -20.16 3.71
C ALA A 29 -3.26 -20.58 4.60
N GLN A 30 -3.23 -20.20 5.89
CA GLN A 30 -4.34 -20.44 6.82
C GLN A 30 -5.62 -19.68 6.42
N LEU A 31 -5.49 -18.40 6.04
CA LEU A 31 -6.61 -17.59 5.53
C LEU A 31 -7.24 -18.20 4.27
N LEU A 32 -6.40 -18.68 3.33
CA LEU A 32 -6.88 -19.35 2.12
C LEU A 32 -7.60 -20.66 2.44
N ALA A 33 -7.10 -21.44 3.40
CA ALA A 33 -7.71 -22.70 3.83
C ALA A 33 -9.05 -22.49 4.57
N ALA A 34 -9.20 -21.38 5.30
CA ALA A 34 -10.42 -21.04 6.04
C ALA A 34 -11.52 -20.40 5.17
N ARG A 35 -11.29 -20.21 3.86
CA ARG A 35 -12.25 -19.56 2.95
C ARG A 35 -13.53 -20.40 2.84
N PRO A 36 -14.74 -19.82 3.04
CA PRO A 36 -15.98 -20.59 3.05
C PRO A 36 -16.23 -21.33 1.73
N ALA A 37 -16.71 -22.58 1.86
CA ALA A 37 -17.10 -23.45 0.75
C ALA A 37 -18.29 -22.84 -0.02
N GLY A 38 -17.99 -22.14 -1.11
CA GLY A 38 -18.98 -21.38 -1.89
C GLY A 38 -18.35 -20.29 -2.74
N ALA A 39 -17.15 -19.83 -2.36
CA ALA A 39 -16.30 -19.06 -3.26
C ALA A 39 -15.72 -20.01 -4.31
N THR A 40 -16.29 -20.01 -5.52
CA THR A 40 -15.78 -20.80 -6.66
C THR A 40 -14.26 -20.66 -6.70
N PRO A 41 -13.49 -21.75 -6.53
CA PRO A 41 -12.05 -21.66 -6.73
C PRO A 41 -11.83 -21.13 -8.15
N PRO A 42 -10.88 -20.21 -8.37
CA PRO A 42 -10.58 -19.76 -9.71
C PRO A 42 -10.34 -21.02 -10.57
N THR A 43 -11.04 -21.11 -11.70
CA THR A 43 -11.01 -22.28 -12.59
C THR A 43 -9.60 -22.53 -13.16
N THR A 44 -8.71 -21.54 -13.00
CA THR A 44 -7.30 -21.57 -13.36
C THR A 44 -6.45 -21.30 -12.12
N ALA A 45 -5.31 -22.00 -12.01
CA ALA A 45 -4.34 -21.73 -10.95
C ALA A 45 -3.87 -20.26 -11.02
N PRO A 46 -3.72 -19.58 -9.88
CA PRO A 46 -3.19 -18.21 -9.86
C PRO A 46 -1.83 -18.21 -10.55
N THR A 47 -1.71 -17.45 -11.63
CA THR A 47 -0.46 -17.35 -12.38
C THR A 47 0.29 -16.12 -11.88
N THR A 48 1.37 -16.34 -11.14
CA THR A 48 2.29 -15.26 -10.78
C THR A 48 3.17 -14.91 -11.97
N ARG A 49 3.16 -13.64 -12.36
CA ARG A 49 4.09 -13.07 -13.35
C ARG A 49 5.00 -12.09 -12.63
N ILE A 50 6.31 -12.24 -12.82
CA ILE A 50 7.33 -11.36 -12.25
C ILE A 50 7.90 -10.55 -13.41
N LEU A 51 7.90 -9.22 -13.26
CA LEU A 51 8.52 -8.28 -14.18
C LEU A 51 9.71 -7.65 -13.45
N HIS A 52 10.88 -7.67 -14.09
CA HIS A 52 12.10 -7.08 -13.56
C HIS A 52 12.50 -5.90 -14.45
N ASP A 53 11.89 -4.74 -14.17
CA ASP A 53 12.14 -3.49 -14.86
C ASP A 53 11.67 -2.32 -13.97
N SER A 54 12.03 -1.09 -14.34
CA SER A 54 11.46 0.12 -13.78
C SER A 54 9.96 0.21 -14.06
N TYR A 55 9.18 0.67 -13.07
CA TYR A 55 7.75 0.91 -13.25
C TYR A 55 7.46 1.94 -14.34
N HIS A 56 8.41 2.85 -14.62
CA HIS A 56 8.31 3.83 -15.71
C HIS A 56 8.22 3.17 -17.09
N ASN A 57 8.80 1.98 -17.26
CA ASN A 57 8.81 1.24 -18.51
C ASN A 57 7.58 0.35 -18.68
N LEU A 58 6.74 0.22 -17.64
CA LEU A 58 5.60 -0.66 -17.65
C LEU A 58 4.45 -0.09 -18.48
N VAL A 59 4.20 -0.69 -19.65
CA VAL A 59 3.01 -0.43 -20.46
C VAL A 59 1.95 -1.47 -20.14
N THR A 60 0.83 -1.02 -19.57
CA THR A 60 -0.29 -1.89 -19.21
C THR A 60 -1.65 -1.19 -19.39
N SER A 61 -2.72 -1.98 -19.35
CA SER A 61 -4.10 -1.52 -19.52
C SER A 61 -4.51 -0.51 -18.45
N ARG A 62 -5.16 0.57 -18.88
CA ARG A 62 -5.87 1.47 -17.97
C ARG A 62 -7.09 0.73 -17.41
N GLY A 63 -7.25 0.72 -16.09
CA GLY A 63 -8.29 -0.04 -15.42
C GLY A 63 -8.17 -1.56 -15.58
N GLY A 64 -6.98 -2.09 -15.92
CA GLY A 64 -6.75 -3.53 -16.07
C GLY A 64 -6.63 -4.31 -14.77
N TYR A 65 -6.72 -3.64 -13.61
CA TYR A 65 -6.48 -4.22 -12.30
C TYR A 65 -7.58 -3.80 -11.32
N ASN A 66 -8.00 -4.73 -10.45
CA ASN A 66 -9.00 -4.49 -9.41
C ASN A 66 -8.39 -4.30 -8.02
N LEU A 67 -7.09 -4.57 -7.88
CA LEU A 67 -6.29 -4.30 -6.69
C LEU A 67 -4.91 -3.77 -7.11
N LEU A 68 -4.44 -2.71 -6.44
CA LEU A 68 -3.05 -2.27 -6.50
C LEU A 68 -2.42 -2.32 -5.11
N TYR A 69 -1.36 -3.08 -4.96
CA TYR A 69 -0.48 -3.04 -3.79
C TYR A 69 0.77 -2.25 -4.15
N LEU A 70 1.00 -1.14 -3.46
CA LEU A 70 2.11 -0.22 -3.68
C LEU A 70 2.97 -0.15 -2.42
N ASN A 71 4.23 -0.57 -2.51
CA ASN A 71 5.27 -0.33 -1.50
C ASN A 71 6.46 0.35 -2.20
N PRO A 72 6.30 1.63 -2.59
CA PRO A 72 7.29 2.34 -3.38
C PRO A 72 8.59 2.58 -2.58
N PRO A 73 9.72 2.86 -3.26
CA PRO A 73 10.94 3.32 -2.60
C PRO A 73 10.67 4.62 -1.82
N TYR A 74 11.28 4.73 -0.63
CA TYR A 74 11.10 5.90 0.25
C TYR A 74 12.21 6.90 0.00
N ASP A 75 12.09 7.64 -1.09
CA ASP A 75 13.13 8.54 -1.56
C ASP A 75 12.58 9.81 -2.18
N HIS A 76 13.49 10.72 -2.51
CA HIS A 76 13.24 11.89 -3.32
C HIS A 76 13.85 11.70 -4.70
N ASP A 77 13.14 12.17 -5.72
CA ASP A 77 13.75 12.39 -7.02
C ASP A 77 14.45 13.75 -6.99
N ASP A 78 15.77 13.72 -6.80
CA ASP A 78 16.63 14.91 -6.76
C ASP A 78 17.05 15.38 -8.18
N GLU A 79 16.73 14.62 -9.24
CA GLU A 79 17.08 14.99 -10.62
C GLU A 79 16.17 16.11 -11.17
N ASP A 80 15.00 16.33 -10.58
CA ASP A 80 14.05 17.39 -10.95
C ASP A 80 14.34 18.74 -10.24
N GLY A 81 15.60 19.19 -10.30
CA GLY A 81 16.04 20.54 -9.92
C GLY A 81 15.56 21.65 -10.87
N GLY A 82 14.36 21.51 -11.46
CA GLY A 82 13.81 22.38 -12.49
C GLY A 82 12.51 23.08 -12.06
N ASP A 83 12.33 24.31 -12.57
CA ASP A 83 11.22 25.27 -12.36
C ASP A 83 9.82 24.79 -12.85
N HIS A 84 9.56 23.47 -12.82
CA HIS A 84 8.26 22.86 -13.11
C HIS A 84 7.71 22.26 -11.83
N GLY A 85 7.01 23.09 -11.06
CA GLY A 85 6.53 22.86 -9.70
C GLY A 85 5.54 21.72 -9.44
N ASP A 86 5.61 20.60 -10.17
CA ASP A 86 4.76 19.42 -9.92
C ASP A 86 5.48 18.05 -10.08
N HIS A 87 6.69 17.98 -10.67
CA HIS A 87 7.38 16.70 -10.92
C HIS A 87 8.51 16.39 -9.93
N GLY A 88 9.16 17.40 -9.35
CA GLY A 88 10.07 17.22 -8.21
C GLY A 88 9.34 16.74 -6.94
N GLY A 89 9.84 15.67 -6.33
CA GLY A 89 9.38 15.26 -5.00
C GLY A 89 9.55 13.80 -4.63
N ARG A 90 8.72 13.38 -3.69
CA ARG A 90 8.69 12.04 -3.09
C ARG A 90 8.34 10.98 -4.12
N LEU A 91 9.18 9.95 -4.28
CA LEU A 91 8.90 8.82 -5.16
C LEU A 91 7.59 8.14 -4.77
N GLU A 92 7.23 8.09 -3.48
CA GLU A 92 5.98 7.47 -3.05
C GLU A 92 4.75 8.13 -3.68
N TYR A 93 4.77 9.46 -3.82
CA TYR A 93 3.70 10.21 -4.47
C TYR A 93 3.71 10.01 -5.99
N GLN A 94 4.89 10.03 -6.62
CA GLN A 94 5.01 9.80 -8.05
C GLN A 94 4.48 8.41 -8.45
N TRP A 95 4.81 7.37 -7.68
CA TRP A 95 4.26 6.02 -7.86
C TRP A 95 2.74 6.03 -7.81
N LEU A 96 2.15 6.62 -6.76
CA LEU A 96 0.70 6.71 -6.62
C LEU A 96 0.04 7.35 -7.85
N VAL A 97 0.58 8.48 -8.32
CA VAL A 97 0.03 9.21 -9.48
C VAL A 97 0.18 8.40 -10.76
N HIS A 98 1.36 7.80 -10.96
CA HIS A 98 1.69 7.04 -12.17
C HIS A 98 0.88 5.75 -12.28
N THR A 99 0.70 5.02 -11.18
CA THR A 99 0.04 3.70 -11.20
C THR A 99 -1.48 3.78 -11.05
N ARG A 100 -2.05 4.87 -10.51
CA ARG A 100 -3.52 5.04 -10.37
C ARG A 100 -4.31 4.69 -11.64
N PRO A 101 -3.92 5.14 -12.87
CA PRO A 101 -4.61 4.76 -14.10
C PRO A 101 -4.76 3.26 -14.35
N TRP A 102 -3.91 2.42 -13.76
CA TRP A 102 -3.98 0.97 -13.91
C TRP A 102 -5.15 0.36 -13.11
N LEU A 103 -5.55 0.99 -12.00
CA LEU A 103 -6.64 0.54 -11.14
C LEU A 103 -7.99 0.94 -11.73
N GLN A 104 -8.92 -0.01 -11.83
CA GLN A 104 -10.29 0.28 -12.26
C GLN A 104 -11.07 1.06 -11.18
N PRO A 105 -12.12 1.83 -11.55
CA PRO A 105 -13.07 2.35 -10.57
C PRO A 105 -13.67 1.22 -9.73
N GLY A 106 -13.81 1.45 -8.42
CA GLY A 106 -14.19 0.42 -7.44
C GLY A 106 -13.06 -0.54 -7.06
N GLY A 107 -11.88 -0.46 -7.70
CA GLY A 107 -10.72 -1.24 -7.30
C GLY A 107 -10.12 -0.76 -5.97
N LEU A 108 -9.38 -1.64 -5.30
CA LEU A 108 -8.77 -1.36 -4.00
C LEU A 108 -7.30 -0.97 -4.13
N LEU A 109 -6.91 0.17 -3.57
CA LEU A 109 -5.52 0.54 -3.33
C LEU A 109 -5.09 0.08 -1.94
N LEU A 110 -3.92 -0.55 -1.84
CA LEU A 110 -3.14 -0.72 -0.62
C LEU A 110 -1.81 0.00 -0.81
N TRP A 111 -1.58 1.07 -0.06
CA TRP A 111 -0.38 1.91 -0.20
C TRP A 111 0.41 1.93 1.11
N VAL A 112 1.60 1.35 1.08
CA VAL A 112 2.50 1.22 2.22
C VAL A 112 3.56 2.31 2.17
N VAL A 113 3.44 3.29 3.06
CA VAL A 113 4.29 4.50 3.06
C VAL A 113 4.63 4.96 4.48
N PRO A 114 5.63 5.82 4.66
CA PRO A 114 5.86 6.47 5.95
C PRO A 114 4.70 7.37 6.35
N GLN A 115 4.37 7.41 7.65
CA GLN A 115 3.25 8.19 8.19
C GLN A 115 3.37 9.70 7.89
N HIS A 116 4.58 10.24 7.76
CA HIS A 116 4.76 11.68 7.49
C HIS A 116 4.26 12.10 6.11
N LEU A 117 4.00 11.17 5.17
CA LEU A 117 3.36 11.47 3.89
C LEU A 117 1.97 12.10 4.07
N LEU A 118 1.29 11.86 5.19
CA LEU A 118 0.02 12.50 5.50
C LEU A 118 0.12 14.03 5.69
N ARG A 119 1.32 14.57 5.99
CA ARG A 119 1.58 16.02 6.03
C ARG A 119 1.80 16.63 4.65
N LEU A 120 2.12 15.81 3.65
CA LEU A 120 2.36 16.28 2.30
C LEU A 120 1.02 16.61 1.63
N ARG A 121 0.63 17.88 1.67
CA ARG A 121 -0.68 18.36 1.18
C ARG A 121 -1.01 17.86 -0.23
N LYS A 122 -0.04 17.78 -1.15
CA LYS A 122 -0.26 17.26 -2.51
C LYS A 122 -0.69 15.79 -2.51
N ALA A 123 -0.02 14.94 -1.73
CA ALA A 123 -0.37 13.52 -1.62
C ALA A 123 -1.73 13.33 -0.93
N THR A 124 -1.97 14.02 0.19
CA THR A 124 -3.25 13.95 0.92
C THR A 124 -4.41 14.42 0.05
N ARG A 125 -4.27 15.54 -0.67
CA ARG A 125 -5.29 16.00 -1.62
C ARG A 125 -5.54 15.01 -2.74
N TYR A 126 -4.48 14.39 -3.27
CA TYR A 126 -4.62 13.40 -4.34
C TYR A 126 -5.40 12.17 -3.87
N ILE A 127 -5.07 11.63 -2.69
CA ILE A 127 -5.79 10.51 -2.10
C ILE A 127 -7.26 10.87 -1.87
N LEU A 128 -7.54 11.98 -1.19
CA LEU A 128 -8.91 12.40 -0.89
C LEU A 128 -9.73 12.74 -2.15
N SER A 129 -9.06 13.08 -3.25
CA SER A 129 -9.69 13.36 -4.54
C SER A 129 -10.08 12.09 -5.30
N TRP A 130 -9.20 11.09 -5.33
CA TRP A 130 -9.35 9.89 -6.18
C TRP A 130 -9.85 8.65 -5.46
N TYR A 131 -9.82 8.64 -4.13
CA TYR A 131 -10.21 7.47 -3.35
C TYR A 131 -11.33 7.80 -2.37
N ASP A 132 -12.16 6.81 -2.10
CA ASP A 132 -13.18 6.84 -1.06
C ASP A 132 -12.98 5.70 -0.07
N ARG A 133 -13.79 5.69 1.00
CA ARG A 133 -13.70 4.69 2.08
C ARG A 133 -12.27 4.49 2.59
N VAL A 134 -11.55 5.60 2.71
CA VAL A 134 -10.13 5.55 3.05
C VAL A 134 -9.95 5.12 4.50
N GLN A 135 -9.11 4.13 4.72
CA GLN A 135 -8.73 3.64 6.04
C GLN A 135 -7.21 3.72 6.20
N LEU A 136 -6.77 4.11 7.38
CA LEU A 136 -5.36 4.32 7.71
C LEU A 136 -5.01 3.48 8.92
N TYR A 137 -3.97 2.67 8.79
CA TYR A 137 -3.43 1.88 9.88
C TYR A 137 -1.93 2.06 9.95
N ARG A 138 -1.37 2.13 11.15
CA ARG A 138 0.08 2.06 11.32
C ARG A 138 0.54 0.62 11.45
N PHE A 139 1.82 0.37 11.24
CA PHE A 139 2.40 -0.93 11.54
C PHE A 139 2.35 -1.20 13.07
N PRO A 140 2.38 -2.48 13.49
CA PRO A 140 2.55 -2.85 14.90
C PRO A 140 3.81 -2.25 15.53
N ASP A 141 3.81 -2.04 16.85
CA ASP A 141 4.88 -1.31 17.56
C ASP A 141 6.29 -1.88 17.32
N ASP A 142 6.43 -3.19 17.20
CA ASP A 142 7.71 -3.90 16.96
C ASP A 142 8.32 -3.66 15.56
N THR A 143 7.51 -3.15 14.64
CA THR A 143 7.86 -2.92 13.23
C THR A 143 7.70 -1.46 12.82
N TYR A 144 6.94 -0.69 13.58
CA TYR A 144 6.65 0.71 13.32
C TYR A 144 7.84 1.62 13.57
N GLU A 145 8.56 1.47 14.71
CA GLU A 145 9.52 2.50 15.16
C GLU A 145 10.64 2.80 14.14
N ARG A 146 11.04 1.81 13.34
CA ARG A 146 12.15 1.96 12.38
C ARG A 146 11.81 2.87 11.20
N PHE A 147 10.62 2.70 10.61
CA PHE A 147 10.25 3.37 9.35
C PHE A 147 8.95 4.18 9.45
N LYS A 148 8.26 4.10 10.60
CA LYS A 148 6.97 4.73 10.87
C LYS A 148 5.94 4.44 9.78
N GLN A 149 5.92 3.20 9.31
CA GLN A 149 5.11 2.80 8.16
C GLN A 149 3.63 2.73 8.52
N ILE A 150 2.81 3.12 7.54
CA ILE A 150 1.37 3.00 7.55
C ILE A 150 0.92 2.23 6.32
N VAL A 151 -0.26 1.63 6.41
CA VAL A 151 -1.03 1.10 5.29
C VAL A 151 -2.23 2.01 5.09
N LEU A 152 -2.33 2.60 3.90
CA LEU A 152 -3.50 3.31 3.44
C LEU A 152 -4.30 2.41 2.52
N LEU A 153 -5.57 2.18 2.85
CA LEU A 153 -6.53 1.52 1.99
C LEU A 153 -7.47 2.55 1.40
N GLY A 154 -7.81 2.43 0.12
CA GLY A 154 -8.78 3.33 -0.52
C GLY A 154 -9.44 2.70 -1.72
N VAL A 155 -10.74 2.95 -1.89
CA VAL A 155 -11.49 2.46 -3.05
C VAL A 155 -11.46 3.53 -4.15
N HIS A 156 -11.01 3.15 -5.34
CA HIS A 156 -10.79 4.08 -6.44
C HIS A 156 -12.11 4.64 -6.99
N ARG A 157 -12.21 5.97 -7.08
CA ARG A 157 -13.37 6.66 -7.65
C ARG A 157 -13.32 6.66 -9.17
N PRO A 158 -14.49 6.66 -9.85
CA PRO A 158 -14.52 6.83 -11.31
C PRO A 158 -14.09 8.22 -11.76
N LYS A 159 -14.20 9.24 -10.89
CA LYS A 159 -13.80 10.62 -11.16
C LYS A 159 -13.23 11.27 -9.90
N ALA A 160 -12.26 12.16 -10.09
CA ALA A 160 -11.76 13.04 -9.04
C ALA A 160 -12.88 13.91 -8.46
N VAL A 161 -12.80 14.14 -7.16
CA VAL A 161 -13.59 15.16 -6.45
C VAL A 161 -12.65 16.23 -5.88
N THR A 162 -13.17 17.43 -5.64
CA THR A 162 -12.42 18.45 -4.90
C THR A 162 -12.42 18.06 -3.42
N PRO A 163 -11.24 17.81 -2.80
CA PRO A 163 -11.19 17.45 -1.40
C PRO A 163 -11.48 18.67 -0.51
N ASP A 164 -12.20 18.44 0.58
CA ASP A 164 -12.42 19.43 1.63
C ASP A 164 -11.09 19.85 2.27
N SER A 165 -10.84 21.15 2.33
CA SER A 165 -9.60 21.71 2.89
C SER A 165 -9.46 21.44 4.38
N GLU A 166 -10.57 21.39 5.13
CA GLU A 166 -10.53 21.02 6.55
C GLU A 166 -10.13 19.55 6.72
N MET A 167 -10.63 18.67 5.86
CA MET A 167 -10.25 17.25 5.87
C MET A 167 -8.76 17.06 5.57
N VAL A 168 -8.22 17.81 4.61
CA VAL A 168 -6.77 17.80 4.30
C VAL A 168 -5.95 18.21 5.52
N GLU A 169 -6.38 19.23 6.26
CA GLU A 169 -5.69 19.69 7.47
C GLU A 169 -5.80 18.66 8.61
N LYS A 170 -6.96 18.04 8.80
CA LYS A 170 -7.15 16.93 9.76
C LYS A 170 -6.19 15.77 9.49
N TRP A 171 -5.97 15.43 8.23
CA TRP A 171 -5.02 14.38 7.85
C TRP A 171 -3.57 14.73 8.18
N ALA A 172 -3.18 16.00 8.07
CA ALA A 172 -1.85 16.43 8.49
C ALA A 172 -1.63 16.19 10.00
N GLN A 173 -2.67 16.30 10.82
CA GLN A 173 -2.62 16.00 12.26
C GLN A 173 -2.48 14.50 12.54
N LEU A 174 -3.06 13.63 11.69
CA LEU A 174 -2.86 12.18 11.80
C LEU A 174 -1.41 11.75 11.58
N ALA A 175 -0.55 12.63 11.08
CA ALA A 175 0.87 12.34 10.90
C ALA A 175 1.70 12.46 12.19
N VAL A 176 1.13 13.03 13.25
CA VAL A 176 1.86 13.44 14.45
C VAL A 176 1.73 12.35 15.52
N GLY A 177 2.62 11.36 15.48
CA GLY A 177 2.72 10.33 16.51
C GLY A 177 1.95 9.05 16.19
N LYS A 178 2.37 7.95 16.79
CA LYS A 178 1.82 6.61 16.52
C LYS A 178 0.43 6.41 17.12
N GLU A 179 0.12 7.16 18.17
CA GLU A 179 -1.17 7.18 18.86
C GLU A 179 -2.32 7.67 17.98
N MET A 180 -2.01 8.41 16.91
CA MET A 180 -3.01 8.94 15.98
C MET A 180 -3.62 7.87 15.06
N LEU A 181 -2.99 6.71 14.94
CA LEU A 181 -3.42 5.62 14.06
C LEU A 181 -3.48 4.29 14.83
N HIS A 182 -4.49 3.50 14.51
CA HIS A 182 -4.60 2.15 15.04
C HIS A 182 -3.57 1.21 14.39
N PRO A 183 -2.92 0.32 15.16
CA PRO A 183 -2.03 -0.68 14.59
C PRO A 183 -2.80 -1.67 13.72
N LEU A 184 -2.23 -2.04 12.57
CA LEU A 184 -2.71 -3.12 11.73
C LEU A 184 -2.28 -4.46 12.36
N THR A 185 -3.17 -5.05 13.15
CA THR A 185 -2.94 -6.33 13.80
C THR A 185 -3.72 -7.43 13.10
N ALA A 186 -3.16 -8.64 13.05
CA ALA A 186 -3.92 -9.80 12.56
C ALA A 186 -5.15 -10.02 13.45
N PRO A 187 -6.31 -10.42 12.89
CA PRO A 187 -7.46 -10.80 13.70
C PRO A 187 -7.06 -11.93 14.66
N ALA A 188 -7.48 -11.85 15.92
CA ALA A 188 -7.23 -12.89 16.90
C ALA A 188 -7.77 -14.24 16.39
N ALA A 189 -7.01 -15.32 16.58
CA ALA A 189 -7.44 -16.65 16.17
C ALA A 189 -8.81 -16.98 16.79
N GLY A 190 -9.82 -17.22 15.94
CA GLY A 190 -11.19 -17.53 16.38
C GLY A 190 -12.12 -16.32 16.56
N ALA A 191 -11.65 -15.08 16.34
CA ALA A 191 -12.56 -13.96 16.13
C ALA A 191 -13.27 -14.17 14.78
N GLY A 192 -14.59 -14.40 14.81
CA GLY A 192 -15.43 -14.33 13.61
C GLY A 192 -15.32 -12.96 12.91
N PRO A 193 -16.00 -12.72 11.78
CA PRO A 193 -15.78 -11.53 10.96
C PRO A 193 -16.29 -10.28 11.69
N ALA A 194 -15.47 -9.69 12.55
CA ALA A 194 -15.69 -8.38 13.13
C ALA A 194 -15.23 -7.28 12.17
N GLU A 195 -14.33 -7.59 11.24
CA GLU A 195 -13.81 -6.65 10.26
C GLU A 195 -14.65 -6.66 8.97
N PRO A 196 -15.02 -5.50 8.43
CA PRO A 196 -15.79 -5.40 7.19
C PRO A 196 -14.98 -6.00 6.03
N THR A 197 -15.53 -7.02 5.37
CA THR A 197 -14.91 -7.59 4.16
C THR A 197 -15.16 -6.69 2.96
N TYR A 198 -14.12 -6.41 2.17
CA TYR A 198 -14.25 -5.77 0.87
C TYR A 198 -14.15 -6.82 -0.24
N THR A 199 -15.22 -7.00 -1.00
CA THR A 199 -15.21 -7.86 -2.19
C THR A 199 -14.68 -7.06 -3.37
N LEU A 200 -13.56 -7.50 -3.95
CA LEU A 200 -13.01 -6.87 -5.14
C LEU A 200 -14.01 -6.99 -6.31
N PRO A 201 -14.23 -5.92 -7.08
CA PRO A 201 -15.02 -6.00 -8.30
C PRO A 201 -14.34 -6.94 -9.32
N PRO A 202 -15.11 -7.62 -10.19
CA PRO A 202 -14.55 -8.38 -11.30
C PRO A 202 -13.76 -7.46 -12.24
N LEU A 203 -12.76 -8.04 -12.93
CA LEU A 203 -12.05 -7.39 -14.03
C LEU A 203 -12.86 -7.47 -15.33
#